data_AF-A0A8T4LU80-F1
#
_entry.id   AF-A0A8T4LU80-F1
#
_cell.length_a   1.000
_cell.length_b   1.000
_cell.length_c   1.000
_cell.angle_alpha   90.00
_cell.angle_beta   90.00
_cell.angle_gamma   90.00
#
_symmetry.space_group_name_H-M   'P 1'
#
loop_
_entity.id
_entity.type
_entity.pdbx_description
1 polymer ?
#
loop_
_entity_poly.entity_id
_entity_poly.type
_entity_poly.pdbx_seq_one_letter_code
_entity_poly.pdbx_strand_id
1 'polypeptide(L)'
;SPKEIDFSSLRERANAKGALVFYLNRNSLEAKEREELVTSQADASKVEEELFAKSLQGLSGVSQEFKGSAGAEKSKLLLRVLKAEQSAGETRADFETRVLNDSKQVLDGGA
;
A
#
# COMPACT_ATOMS: atom_id res chain seq x y z
N SER A 1 -17.03 18.54 17.58
CA SER A 1 -18.18 17.85 16.98
C SER A 1 -17.68 16.90 15.92
N PRO A 2 -18.08 15.62 15.92
CA PRO A 2 -17.63 14.68 14.90
C PRO A 2 -18.01 15.26 13.53
N LYS A 3 -17.01 15.43 12.66
CA LYS A 3 -17.20 15.91 11.28
C LYS A 3 -18.30 15.05 10.66
N GLU A 4 -19.38 15.66 10.21
CA GLU A 4 -20.52 14.95 9.63
C GLU A 4 -20.04 14.15 8.41
N ILE A 5 -19.84 12.85 8.60
CA ILE A 5 -19.57 11.93 7.51
C ILE A 5 -20.88 11.78 6.74
N ASP A 6 -20.87 12.13 5.46
CA ASP A 6 -22.02 11.95 4.58
C ASP A 6 -22.16 10.49 4.13
N PHE A 7 -22.93 9.73 4.90
CA PHE A 7 -23.22 8.33 4.62
C PHE A 7 -24.11 8.11 3.40
N SER A 8 -24.85 9.14 2.97
CA SER A 8 -25.76 9.03 1.84
C SER A 8 -24.97 8.91 0.53
N SER A 9 -24.01 9.80 0.31
CA SER A 9 -23.14 9.76 -0.88
C SER A 9 -22.26 8.51 -0.93
N LEU A 10 -21.81 7.98 0.22
CA LEU A 10 -21.05 6.73 0.27
C LEU A 10 -21.88 5.53 -0.20
N ARG A 11 -23.15 5.46 0.21
CA ARG A 11 -24.08 4.41 -0.20
C ARG A 11 -24.39 4.48 -1.69
N GLU A 12 -24.65 5.69 -2.19
CA GLU A 12 -24.90 5.91 -3.62
C GLU A 12 -23.72 5.45 -4.47
N ARG A 13 -22.49 5.80 -4.07
CA ARG A 13 -21.27 5.35 -4.76
C ARG A 13 -21.09 3.83 -4.72
N ALA A 14 -21.41 3.19 -3.59
CA ALA A 14 -21.33 1.73 -3.48
C ALA A 14 -22.35 1.03 -4.40
N ASN A 15 -23.59 1.51 -4.41
CA ASN A 15 -24.65 0.99 -5.27
C ASN A 15 -24.34 1.22 -6.76
N ALA A 16 -23.80 2.39 -7.12
CA ALA A 16 -23.38 2.70 -8.49
C ALA A 16 -22.26 1.76 -8.99
N LYS A 17 -21.51 1.14 -8.08
CA LYS A 17 -20.49 0.12 -8.39
C LYS A 17 -21.01 -1.32 -8.31
N GLY A 18 -22.32 -1.51 -8.19
CA GLY A 18 -22.95 -2.83 -8.20
C GLY A 18 -23.04 -3.52 -6.84
N ALA A 19 -22.88 -2.79 -5.73
CA ALA A 19 -23.10 -3.37 -4.41
C ALA A 19 -24.58 -3.75 -4.22
N LEU A 20 -24.85 -5.02 -3.93
CA LEU A 20 -26.21 -5.51 -3.66
C LEU A 20 -26.66 -5.18 -2.23
N VAL A 21 -25.73 -5.09 -1.28
CA VAL A 21 -25.99 -4.72 0.12
C VAL A 21 -24.84 -3.85 0.63
N PHE A 22 -25.19 -2.71 1.24
CA PHE A 22 -24.24 -1.79 1.88
C PHE A 22 -24.70 -1.47 3.30
N TYR A 23 -23.87 -1.84 4.28
CA TYR A 23 -24.05 -1.56 5.70
C TYR A 23 -22.77 -0.96 6.26
N LEU A 24 -22.89 0.14 6.99
CA LEU A 24 -21.77 0.80 7.66
C LEU A 24 -22.15 1.06 9.12
N ASN A 25 -21.34 0.53 10.04
CA ASN A 25 -21.56 0.72 11.47
C ASN A 25 -21.04 2.09 11.90
N ARG A 26 -21.95 3.03 12.13
CA ARG A 26 -21.64 4.41 12.54
C ARG A 26 -20.90 4.49 13.88
N ASN A 27 -21.13 3.52 14.76
CA ASN A 27 -20.57 3.49 16.12
C ASN A 27 -19.17 2.86 16.16
N SER A 28 -18.70 2.29 15.06
CA SER A 28 -17.35 1.70 14.93
C SER A 28 -16.48 2.49 13.96
N LEU A 29 -16.80 3.76 13.72
CA LEU A 29 -15.98 4.66 12.92
C LEU A 29 -14.86 5.20 13.79
N GLU A 30 -13.72 4.53 13.74
CA GLU A 30 -12.49 5.03 14.34
C GLU A 30 -11.82 5.97 13.34
N ALA A 31 -11.40 7.15 13.82
CA ALA A 31 -10.49 7.96 13.06
C ALA A 31 -9.23 7.13 12.81
N LYS A 32 -8.75 7.07 11.57
CA LYS A 32 -7.45 6.47 11.28
C LYS A 32 -6.38 7.39 11.85
N GLU A 33 -6.15 7.32 13.16
CA GLU A 33 -5.03 7.94 13.82
C GLU A 33 -3.77 7.31 13.21
N ARG A 34 -3.17 8.02 12.26
CA ARG A 34 -1.83 7.69 11.83
C ARG A 34 -0.94 8.17 12.95
N GLU A 35 -0.41 7.25 13.75
CA GLU A 35 0.66 7.57 14.67
C GLU A 35 1.77 8.29 13.88
N GLU A 36 2.12 9.50 14.31
CA GLU A 36 3.31 10.17 13.78
C GLU A 36 4.52 9.25 14.01
N LEU A 37 5.22 8.91 12.93
CA LEU A 37 6.40 8.07 13.01
C LEU A 37 7.55 8.93 13.57
N VAL A 38 7.77 8.86 14.88
CA VAL A 38 8.98 9.43 15.50
C VAL A 38 10.11 8.42 15.34
N THR A 39 11.03 8.70 14.44
CA THR A 39 12.23 7.88 14.20
C THR A 39 13.44 8.56 14.84
N SER A 40 14.30 7.79 15.50
CA SER A 40 15.58 8.25 16.04
C SER A 40 16.73 8.18 15.03
N GLN A 41 16.46 7.68 13.81
CA GLN A 41 17.44 7.48 12.76
C GLN A 41 17.53 8.73 11.86
N ALA A 42 18.76 9.18 11.60
CA ALA A 42 19.02 10.26 10.63
C ALA A 42 19.18 9.75 9.19
N ASP A 43 19.41 8.46 9.01
CA ASP A 43 19.62 7.83 7.70
C ASP A 43 18.28 7.47 7.05
N ALA A 44 18.01 8.04 5.87
CA ALA A 44 16.80 7.83 5.11
C ALA A 44 16.52 6.35 4.79
N SER A 45 17.54 5.52 4.56
CA SER A 45 17.34 4.08 4.30
C SER A 45 16.85 3.34 5.53
N LYS A 46 17.33 3.74 6.72
CA LYS A 46 16.91 3.15 7.99
C LYS A 46 15.52 3.62 8.40
N VAL A 47 15.19 4.88 8.12
CA VAL A 47 13.83 5.41 8.26
C VAL A 47 12.85 4.65 7.38
N GLU A 48 13.18 4.37 6.12
CA GLU A 48 12.34 3.57 5.23
C GLU A 48 12.12 2.16 5.79
N GLU A 49 13.16 1.51 6.30
CA GLU A 49 13.07 0.17 6.88
C GLU A 49 12.15 0.11 8.11
N GLU A 50 12.31 1.04 9.05
CA GLU A 50 11.43 1.15 10.22
C GLU A 50 9.98 1.46 9.81
N LEU A 51 9.78 2.34 8.82
CA LEU A 51 8.46 2.68 8.31
C LEU A 51 7.76 1.47 7.68
N PHE A 52 8.49 0.71 6.85
CA PHE A 52 7.95 -0.51 6.24
C PHE A 52 7.61 -1.56 7.30
N ALA A 53 8.52 -1.82 8.24
CA ALA A 53 8.28 -2.79 9.31
C ALA A 53 7.05 -2.45 10.14
N LYS A 54 6.89 -1.18 10.54
CA LYS A 54 5.73 -0.73 11.34
C LYS A 54 4.43 -0.77 10.53
N SER A 55 4.47 -0.34 9.27
CA SER A 55 3.29 -0.33 8.39
C SER A 55 2.79 -1.73 8.07
N LEU A 56 3.70 -2.71 7.90
CA LEU A 56 3.35 -4.10 7.61
C LEU A 56 2.76 -4.83 8.82
N GLN A 57 3.15 -4.47 10.05
CA GLN A 57 2.57 -5.04 11.27
C GLN A 57 1.08 -4.68 11.44
N GLY A 58 0.66 -3.50 10.97
CA GLY A 58 -0.74 -3.03 11.07
C GLY A 58 -1.70 -3.57 10.02
N LEU A 59 -1.21 -4.33 9.03
CA LEU A 59 -2.04 -4.86 7.95
C LEU A 59 -2.48 -6.29 8.25
N SER A 60 -3.76 -6.46 8.58
CA SER A 60 -4.37 -7.79 8.68
C SER A 60 -4.53 -8.42 7.30
N GLY A 61 -4.25 -9.73 7.19
CA GLY A 61 -4.37 -10.47 5.92
C GLY A 61 -3.13 -10.44 5.01
N VAL A 62 -2.02 -9.83 5.44
CA VAL A 62 -0.75 -9.88 4.71
C VAL A 62 -0.09 -11.26 4.86
N SER A 63 0.33 -11.87 3.75
CA SER A 63 1.02 -13.17 3.76
C SER A 63 2.34 -13.07 4.54
N GLN A 64 2.76 -14.18 5.15
CA GLN A 64 3.89 -14.20 6.09
C GLN A 64 5.22 -13.74 5.47
N GLU A 65 5.39 -13.95 4.17
CA GLU A 65 6.54 -13.49 3.38
C GLU A 65 6.70 -11.97 3.30
N PHE A 66 5.63 -11.20 3.58
CA PHE A 66 5.67 -9.73 3.64
C PHE A 66 5.74 -9.21 5.08
N LYS A 67 6.12 -10.04 6.06
CA LYS A 67 6.30 -9.61 7.45
C LYS A 67 7.77 -9.58 7.84
N GLY A 68 8.08 -8.77 8.85
CA GLY A 68 9.44 -8.63 9.38
C GLY A 68 10.43 -8.04 8.37
N SER A 69 11.72 -8.32 8.57
CA SER A 69 12.80 -7.82 7.71
C SER A 69 12.69 -8.30 6.26
N ALA A 70 12.30 -9.57 6.05
CA ALA A 70 12.10 -10.13 4.71
C ALA A 70 11.01 -9.37 3.92
N GLY A 71 9.90 -9.03 4.59
CA GLY A 71 8.86 -8.20 3.99
C GLY A 71 9.29 -6.77 3.71
N ALA A 72 10.10 -6.17 4.60
CA ALA A 72 10.66 -4.84 4.39
C ALA A 72 11.58 -4.81 3.16
N GLU A 73 12.48 -5.78 3.02
CA GLU A 73 13.36 -5.90 1.85
C GLU A 73 12.57 -6.14 0.55
N LYS A 74 11.59 -7.06 0.56
CA LYS A 74 10.70 -7.27 -0.59
C LYS A 74 9.93 -5.99 -0.96
N SER A 75 9.50 -5.20 0.01
CA SER A 75 8.83 -3.91 -0.21
C SER A 75 9.76 -2.85 -0.81
N LYS A 76 11.02 -2.77 -0.35
CA LYS A 76 12.04 -1.87 -0.92
C LYS A 76 12.34 -2.24 -2.37
N LEU A 77 12.48 -3.54 -2.68
CA LEU A 77 12.69 -4.03 -4.04
C LEU A 77 11.51 -3.66 -4.96
N LEU A 78 10.27 -3.85 -4.50
CA LEU A 78 9.08 -3.48 -5.26
C LEU A 78 9.03 -1.96 -5.50
N LEU A 79 9.34 -1.15 -4.48
CA LEU A 79 9.40 0.31 -4.63
C LEU A 79 10.44 0.73 -5.68
N ARG A 80 11.58 0.03 -5.75
CA ARG A 80 12.60 0.30 -6.77
C ARG A 80 12.10 0.04 -8.18
N VAL A 81 11.36 -1.06 -8.38
CA VAL A 81 10.72 -1.38 -9.66
C VAL A 81 9.71 -0.31 -10.06
N LEU A 82 8.87 0.13 -9.11
CA LEU A 82 7.85 1.15 -9.37
C LEU A 82 8.42 2.55 -9.64
N LYS A 83 9.61 2.84 -9.10
CA LYS A 83 10.35 4.09 -9.36
C LYS A 83 11.20 4.04 -10.65
N ALA A 84 11.25 2.90 -11.35
CA ALA A 84 12.04 2.78 -12.56
C ALA A 84 11.54 3.74 -13.63
N GLU A 85 12.47 4.39 -14.33
CA GLU A 85 12.14 5.26 -15.45
C GLU A 85 11.93 4.45 -16.74
N GLN A 86 11.21 5.07 -17.68
CA GLN A 86 11.04 4.53 -19.02
C GLN A 86 12.37 4.62 -19.77
N SER A 87 12.76 3.50 -20.39
CA SER A 87 14.02 3.42 -21.13
C SER A 87 13.90 4.15 -22.48
N ALA A 88 15.04 4.62 -23.01
CA ALA A 88 15.06 5.25 -24.32
C ALA A 88 14.59 4.28 -25.41
N GLY A 89 13.57 4.67 -26.19
CA GLY A 89 12.99 3.84 -27.26
C GLY A 89 11.95 2.84 -26.78
N GLU A 90 11.70 2.73 -25.47
CA GLU A 90 10.62 1.92 -24.91
C GLU A 90 9.28 2.63 -25.17
N THR A 91 8.23 1.90 -25.59
CA THR A 91 6.89 2.48 -25.64
C THR A 91 6.26 2.48 -24.24
N ARG A 92 5.20 3.26 -24.04
CA ARG A 92 4.48 3.26 -22.77
C ARG A 92 3.94 1.86 -22.40
N ALA A 93 3.44 1.12 -23.38
CA ALA A 93 2.91 -0.22 -23.18
C ALA A 93 4.01 -1.22 -22.78
N ASP A 94 5.19 -1.10 -23.39
CA ASP A 94 6.34 -1.93 -23.05
C ASP A 94 6.84 -1.63 -21.64
N PHE A 95 6.89 -0.33 -21.28
CA PHE A 95 7.24 0.12 -19.94
C PHE A 95 6.31 -0.45 -18.88
N GLU A 96 4.99 -0.29 -19.07
CA GLU A 96 3.98 -0.81 -18.15
C GLU A 96 4.07 -2.35 -18.03
N THR A 97 4.31 -3.05 -19.15
CA THR A 97 4.50 -4.50 -19.17
C THR A 97 5.76 -4.93 -18.42
N ARG A 98 6.89 -4.23 -18.61
CA ARG A 98 8.14 -4.50 -17.91
C ARG A 98 7.99 -4.28 -16.42
N VAL A 99 7.49 -3.12 -15.99
CA VAL A 99 7.26 -2.82 -14.57
C VAL A 99 6.35 -3.86 -13.92
N LEU A 100 5.30 -4.33 -14.63
CA LEU A 100 4.42 -5.37 -14.14
C LEU A 100 5.13 -6.73 -13.98
N ASN A 101 5.95 -7.12 -14.95
CA ASN A 101 6.69 -8.39 -14.91
C ASN A 101 7.77 -8.37 -13.83
N ASP A 102 8.52 -7.28 -13.72
CA ASP A 102 9.54 -7.08 -12.69
C ASP A 102 8.89 -7.10 -11.29
N SER A 103 7.71 -6.47 -11.15
CA SER A 103 6.94 -6.51 -9.90
C SER A 103 6.52 -7.92 -9.53
N LYS A 104 6.05 -8.73 -10.50
CA LYS A 104 5.70 -10.14 -10.27
C LYS A 104 6.91 -10.95 -9.82
N GLN A 105 8.08 -10.75 -10.43
CA GLN A 105 9.30 -11.45 -10.01
C GLN A 105 9.67 -11.15 -8.56
N VAL A 106 9.56 -9.88 -8.14
CA VAL A 106 9.79 -9.50 -6.73
C VAL A 106 8.76 -10.16 -5.80
N LEU A 107 7.50 -10.24 -6.21
CA LEU A 107 6.43 -10.85 -5.41
C LEU A 107 6.56 -12.38 -5.31
N ASP A 108 6.92 -13.05 -6.41
CA ASP A 108 7.03 -14.51 -6.49
C ASP A 108 8.37 -15.05 -5.95
N GLY A 109 9.30 -14.16 -5.57
CA GLY A 109 10.61 -14.52 -4.99
C GLY A 109 11.68 -14.90 -6.00
N GLY A 110 11.56 -14.42 -7.25
CA GLY A 110 12.46 -14.72 -8.36
C GLY A 110 13.58 -13.68 -8.59
N ALA A 111 14.15 -13.10 -7.53
CA ALA A 111 15.26 -12.15 -7.61
C ALA A 111 16.39 -12.53 -6.65
#